data_AF-A0A914D8I1-F1
#
_entry.id   AF-A0A914D8I1-F1
#
_cell.length_a   1.000
_cell.length_b   1.000
_cell.length_c   1.000
_cell.angle_alpha   90.00
_cell.angle_beta   90.00
_cell.angle_gamma   90.00
#
_symmetry.space_group_name_H-M   'P 1'
#
loop_
_entity.id
_entity.type
_entity.pdbx_description
1 polymer ?
#
loop_
_entity_poly.entity_id
_entity_poly.type
_entity_poly.pdbx_seq_one_letter_code
_entity_poly.pdbx_strand_id
1 'polypeptide(L)'
;MHRSRHQPETKQWRMATEFARFMCGGLLIMEHLENEACSKPHQSIDALKKSLVKAWNAIPQEVIDRAVDDFRKRLKKCIDAQGGHFENK
;
A
#
# COMPACT_ATOMS: atom_id res chain seq x y z
N MET A 1 30.89 -25.59 15.85
CA MET A 1 29.71 -25.11 16.62
C MET A 1 28.73 -24.47 15.66
N HIS A 2 27.60 -25.13 15.48
CA HIS A 2 26.46 -24.72 14.65
C HIS A 2 25.81 -23.46 15.20
N ARG A 3 25.51 -22.47 14.35
CA ARG A 3 24.42 -21.52 14.61
C ARG A 3 23.57 -21.45 13.33
N SER A 4 22.54 -22.28 13.32
CA SER A 4 21.53 -22.34 12.27
C SER A 4 20.95 -20.95 12.00
N ARG A 5 21.13 -20.47 10.77
CA ARG A 5 20.32 -19.38 10.21
C ARG A 5 18.94 -19.94 9.89
N HIS A 6 18.10 -20.09 10.91
CA HIS A 6 16.67 -20.22 10.71
C HIS A 6 16.07 -18.81 10.89
N GLN A 7 15.85 -18.12 9.78
CA GLN A 7 15.08 -16.87 9.73
C GLN A 7 13.83 -17.09 8.87
N PRO A 8 12.85 -17.90 9.33
CA PRO A 8 11.62 -18.17 8.58
C PRO A 8 10.71 -16.94 8.49
N GLU A 9 10.78 -16.00 9.44
CA GLU A 9 9.94 -14.79 9.45
C GLU A 9 10.16 -13.87 8.26
N THR A 10 11.39 -13.76 7.74
CA THR A 10 11.70 -12.75 6.70
C THR A 10 11.10 -13.06 5.33
N LYS A 11 10.70 -14.31 5.09
CA LYS A 11 10.00 -14.70 3.86
C LYS A 11 8.51 -14.41 3.97
N GLN A 12 7.92 -14.64 5.14
CA GLN A 12 6.52 -14.30 5.41
C GLN A 12 6.32 -12.79 5.37
N TRP A 13 7.24 -12.00 5.93
CA TRP A 13 7.20 -10.54 5.82
C TRP A 13 7.49 -10.04 4.41
N ARG A 14 8.36 -10.70 3.63
CA ARG A 14 8.54 -10.34 2.21
C ARG A 14 7.33 -10.68 1.37
N MET A 15 6.72 -11.84 1.55
CA MET A 15 5.46 -12.17 0.89
C MET A 15 4.33 -11.27 1.36
N ALA A 16 4.21 -10.93 2.65
CA ALA A 16 3.21 -9.99 3.13
C ALA A 16 3.47 -8.56 2.63
N THR A 17 4.74 -8.16 2.48
CA THR A 17 5.12 -6.88 1.88
C THR A 17 4.91 -6.89 0.37
N GLU A 18 5.13 -7.99 -0.33
CA GLU A 18 4.86 -8.15 -1.76
C GLU A 18 3.36 -8.33 -2.04
N PHE A 19 2.62 -9.01 -1.16
CA PHE A 19 1.15 -9.06 -1.15
C PHE A 19 0.59 -7.70 -0.80
N ALA A 20 1.20 -6.92 0.11
CA ALA A 20 0.85 -5.52 0.31
C ALA A 20 1.30 -4.66 -0.88
N ARG A 21 2.38 -4.99 -1.59
CA ARG A 21 2.77 -4.27 -2.82
C ARG A 21 1.85 -4.64 -4.00
N PHE A 22 1.26 -5.82 -4.00
CA PHE A 22 0.38 -6.35 -5.04
C PHE A 22 -1.12 -6.05 -4.76
N MET A 23 -1.54 -6.05 -3.49
CA MET A 23 -2.86 -5.62 -3.01
C MET A 23 -2.91 -4.10 -2.78
N CYS A 24 -1.91 -3.51 -2.13
CA CYS A 24 -1.81 -2.06 -1.86
C CYS A 24 -1.08 -1.26 -2.95
N GLY A 25 -0.50 -1.88 -3.98
CA GLY A 25 0.07 -1.17 -5.15
C GLY A 25 -0.96 -0.51 -6.08
N GLY A 26 -2.17 -0.23 -5.59
CA GLY A 26 -3.25 0.39 -6.35
C GLY A 26 -4.40 0.86 -5.48
N LEU A 27 -4.13 1.29 -4.25
CA LEU A 27 -5.05 2.12 -3.50
C LEU A 27 -4.62 3.57 -3.74
N LEU A 28 -5.42 4.31 -4.53
CA LEU A 28 -5.23 5.74 -4.85
C LEU A 28 -4.88 6.59 -3.61
N ILE A 29 -5.33 6.14 -2.45
CA ILE A 29 -5.11 6.76 -1.14
C ILE A 29 -3.62 6.79 -0.76
N MET A 30 -2.86 5.70 -0.94
CA MET A 30 -1.45 5.68 -0.52
C MET A 30 -0.58 6.56 -1.43
N GLU A 31 -0.80 6.50 -2.74
CA GLU A 31 -0.12 7.39 -3.70
C GLU A 31 -0.42 8.86 -3.38
N HIS A 32 -1.68 9.20 -3.10
CA HIS A 32 -2.06 10.55 -2.72
C HIS A 32 -1.38 11.01 -1.42
N LEU A 33 -1.34 10.15 -0.40
CA LEU A 33 -0.65 10.44 0.86
C LEU A 33 0.85 10.66 0.68
N GLU A 34 1.50 9.83 -0.15
CA GLU A 34 2.92 9.98 -0.46
C GLU A 34 3.17 11.30 -1.21
N ASN A 35 2.38 11.59 -2.24
CA ASN A 35 2.52 12.82 -3.02
C ASN A 35 2.33 14.07 -2.16
N GLU A 36 1.33 14.08 -1.29
CA GLU A 36 1.05 15.25 -0.43
C GLU A 36 2.02 15.34 0.75
N ALA A 37 2.13 14.29 1.55
CA ALA A 37 2.91 14.32 2.79
C ALA A 37 4.41 14.28 2.51
N CYS A 38 4.88 13.61 1.46
CA CYS A 38 6.31 13.51 1.12
C CYS A 38 6.74 14.50 0.02
N SER A 39 5.90 15.47 -0.36
CA SER A 39 6.26 16.56 -1.28
C SER A 39 7.47 17.39 -0.81
N LYS A 40 7.77 17.37 0.49
CA LYS A 40 8.89 18.08 1.13
C LYS A 40 9.58 17.22 2.19
N PRO A 41 10.89 17.42 2.42
CA PRO A 41 11.60 16.78 3.52
C PRO A 41 11.05 17.20 4.89
N HIS A 42 11.00 16.24 5.83
CA HIS A 42 10.61 16.48 7.22
C HIS A 42 11.82 16.47 8.14
N GLN A 43 11.84 17.36 9.14
CA GLN A 43 12.93 17.47 10.11
C GLN A 43 12.88 16.38 11.19
N SER A 44 11.75 15.68 11.33
CA SER A 44 11.58 14.60 12.30
C SER A 44 10.46 13.64 11.89
N ILE A 45 10.43 12.46 12.52
CA ILE A 45 9.36 11.47 12.34
C ILE A 45 8.01 12.06 12.80
N ASP A 46 7.99 12.89 13.85
CA ASP A 46 6.75 13.50 14.33
C ASP A 46 6.21 14.56 13.36
N ALA A 47 7.09 15.29 12.66
CA ALA A 47 6.69 16.19 11.59
C ALA A 47 6.07 15.42 10.40
N LEU A 48 6.66 14.28 10.04
CA LEU A 48 6.11 13.39 9.02
C LEU A 48 4.73 12.84 9.42
N LYS A 49 4.57 12.32 10.65
CA LYS A 49 3.29 11.81 11.15
C LYS A 49 2.18 12.88 11.09
N LYS A 50 2.49 14.12 11.51
CA LYS A 50 1.54 15.23 11.43
C LYS A 50 1.14 15.55 9.99
N SER A 51 2.10 15.49 9.07
CA SER A 51 1.85 15.73 7.65
C SER A 51 1.00 14.64 7.02
N LEU A 52 1.23 13.37 7.38
CA LEU A 52 0.40 12.24 6.94
C LEU A 52 -1.04 12.35 7.45
N VAL A 53 -1.24 12.70 8.72
CA VAL A 53 -2.59 12.93 9.28
C VAL A 53 -3.28 14.09 8.57
N LYS A 54 -2.56 15.18 8.29
CA LYS A 54 -3.11 16.32 7.55
C LYS A 54 -3.52 15.91 6.13
N ALA A 55 -2.66 15.17 5.42
CA ALA A 55 -2.94 14.68 4.08
C ALA A 55 -4.16 13.73 4.09
N TRP A 56 -4.23 12.80 5.03
CA TRP A 56 -5.36 11.88 5.21
C TRP A 56 -6.69 12.62 5.39
N ASN A 57 -6.73 13.63 6.25
CA ASN A 57 -7.93 14.41 6.51
C ASN A 57 -8.32 15.33 5.34
N ALA A 58 -7.40 15.58 4.40
CA ALA A 58 -7.65 16.39 3.21
C ALA A 58 -8.15 15.56 2.02
N ILE A 59 -8.17 14.22 2.12
CA ILE A 59 -8.62 13.35 1.04
C ILE A 59 -10.12 13.57 0.80
N PRO A 60 -10.52 13.97 -0.41
CA PRO A 60 -11.93 14.06 -0.76
C PRO A 60 -12.62 12.70 -0.67
N GLN A 61 -13.85 12.64 -0.13
CA GLN A 61 -14.62 11.40 -0.04
C GLN A 61 -14.78 10.69 -1.40
N GLU A 62 -14.93 11.45 -2.48
CA GLU A 62 -15.00 10.93 -3.86
C GLU A 62 -13.77 10.10 -4.27
N VAL A 63 -12.58 10.40 -3.73
CA VAL A 63 -11.35 9.63 -3.98
C VAL A 63 -11.41 8.30 -3.24
N ILE A 64 -11.94 8.31 -2.02
CA ILE A 64 -12.15 7.10 -1.21
C ILE A 64 -13.19 6.21 -1.89
N ASP A 65 -14.32 6.78 -2.33
CA ASP A 65 -15.40 6.05 -3.01
C ASP A 65 -14.89 5.40 -4.30
N ARG A 66 -14.13 6.14 -5.12
CA ARG A 66 -13.49 5.60 -6.33
C ARG A 66 -12.53 4.46 -6.02
N ALA A 67 -11.72 4.60 -4.96
CA ALA A 67 -10.79 3.55 -4.55
C ALA A 67 -11.53 2.28 -4.11
N VAL A 68 -12.66 2.40 -3.41
CA VAL A 68 -13.52 1.27 -3.02
C VAL A 68 -14.14 0.61 -4.24
N ASP A 69 -14.67 1.39 -5.19
CA ASP A 69 -15.23 0.87 -6.43
C ASP A 69 -14.20 0.14 -7.29
N ASP A 70 -13.00 0.69 -7.39
CA ASP A 70 -11.89 0.10 -8.15
C ASP A 70 -11.34 -1.15 -7.48
N PHE A 71 -11.34 -1.22 -6.14
CA PHE A 71 -10.98 -2.43 -5.42
C PHE A 71 -11.87 -3.61 -5.80
N ARG A 72 -13.18 -3.39 -5.92
CA ARG A 72 -14.12 -4.43 -6.36
C ARG A 72 -13.78 -4.94 -7.77
N LYS A 73 -13.41 -4.05 -8.69
CA LYS A 73 -12.98 -4.42 -10.06
C LYS A 73 -11.68 -5.22 -10.05
N ARG A 74 -10.69 -4.79 -9.25
CA ARG A 74 -9.40 -5.48 -9.09
C ARG A 74 -9.59 -6.87 -8.50
N LEU A 75 -10.46 -7.02 -7.50
CA LEU A 75 -10.77 -8.32 -6.91
C LEU A 75 -11.37 -9.28 -7.94
N LYS A 76 -12.29 -8.80 -8.79
CA LYS A 76 -12.85 -9.62 -9.88
C LYS A 76 -11.76 -10.13 -10.82
N LYS A 77 -10.84 -9.25 -11.25
CA LYS A 77 -9.70 -9.64 -12.09
C LYS A 77 -8.78 -10.65 -11.41
N CYS A 78 -8.56 -10.51 -10.10
CA CYS A 78 -7.81 -11.48 -9.32
C CYS A 78 -8.46 -12.87 -9.35
N ILE A 79 -9.78 -12.92 -9.21
CA ILE A 79 -10.56 -14.16 -9.31
C ILE A 79 -10.44 -14.76 -10.73
N ASP A 80 -10.61 -13.94 -11.77
CA ASP A 80 -10.50 -14.38 -13.17
C ASP A 80 -9.08 -14.90 -13.49
N ALA A 81 -8.06 -14.32 -12.85
CA ALA A 81 -6.66 -14.76 -12.93
C ALA A 81 -6.33 -15.95 -12.00
N GLN A 82 -7.31 -16.50 -11.29
CA GLN A 82 -7.14 -17.58 -10.30
C GLN A 82 -6.08 -17.25 -9.23
N GLY A 83 -6.04 -15.99 -8.80
CA GLY A 83 -5.04 -15.47 -7.85
C GLY A 83 -3.67 -15.17 -8.47
N GLY A 84 -3.53 -15.31 -9.79
CA GLY A 84 -2.33 -14.94 -10.54
C GLY A 84 -2.14 -13.42 -10.67
N HIS A 85 -0.97 -13.03 -11.17
CA HIS A 85 -0.66 -11.63 -11.44
C HIS A 85 -1.48 -11.08 -12.61
N PHE A 86 -1.97 -9.85 -12.49
CA PHE A 86 -2.70 -9.16 -13.55
C PHE A 86 -2.37 -7.66 -13.56
N GLU A 87 -2.35 -7.06 -14.74
CA GLU A 87 -2.19 -5.62 -14.94
C GLU A 87 -3.54 -4.98 -15.30
N ASN A 88 -3.80 -3.78 -14.78
CA ASN A 88 -4.86 -2.93 -15.29
C ASN A 88 -4.30 -2.16 -16.51
N LYS A 89 -4.84 -2.43 -17.71
CA LYS A 89 -4.71 -1.56 -18.88
C LYS A 89 -5.59 -0.32 -18.73
#